data_AF-A0A3R6Y920-F1
#
_entry.id   AF-A0A3R6Y920-F1
#
_cell.length_a   1.000
_cell.length_b   1.000
_cell.length_c   1.000
_cell.angle_alpha   90.00
_cell.angle_beta   90.00
_cell.angle_gamma   90.00
#
_symmetry.space_group_name_H-M   'P 1'
#
loop_
_entity.id
_entity.type
_entity.pdbx_description
1 polymer ?
#
loop_
_entity_poly.entity_id
_entity_poly.type
_entity_poly.pdbx_seq_one_letter_code
_entity_poly.pdbx_strand_id
1 'polypeptide(L)'
;MIKETQQTIITDPDTAVEKSFTFDFSYDSFSPPGDPKHASQDIVWDDLGIKVEASMMEIYNEKVKDLFNPSSDNLKVRDHPSQGPYADGLTRSAVSSYDEITA
;
A
#
# COMPACT_ATOMS: atom_id res chain seq x y z
N MET A 1 13.82 -9.24 10.82
CA MET A 1 14.09 -7.93 11.44
C MET A 1 13.44 -7.92 12.83
N ILE A 2 14.12 -7.46 13.88
CA ILE A 2 13.60 -7.49 15.27
C ILE A 2 12.63 -6.31 15.45
N LYS A 3 11.38 -6.62 15.81
CA LYS A 3 10.27 -5.68 16.04
C LYS A 3 10.37 -5.04 17.43
N GLU A 4 11.43 -4.28 17.69
CA GLU A 4 11.50 -3.36 18.83
C GLU A 4 11.46 -1.93 18.30
N THR A 5 10.81 -1.01 19.04
CA THR A 5 10.60 0.39 18.64
C THR A 5 11.91 1.06 18.19
N GLN A 6 12.05 1.32 16.89
CA GLN A 6 13.32 1.77 16.29
C GLN A 6 13.41 3.30 16.25
N GLN A 7 13.99 3.87 17.31
CA GLN A 7 14.55 5.22 17.25
C GLN A 7 15.62 5.27 16.16
N THR A 8 15.44 6.12 15.16
CA THR A 8 16.42 6.35 14.08
C THR A 8 17.26 7.58 14.41
N ILE A 9 18.57 7.41 14.46
CA ILE A 9 19.52 8.50 14.72
C ILE A 9 20.12 8.92 13.39
N ILE A 10 19.92 10.20 13.05
CA ILE A 10 20.50 10.83 11.87
C ILE A 10 21.66 11.72 12.34
N THR A 11 22.85 11.47 11.82
CA THR A 11 24.05 12.26 12.08
C THR A 11 24.29 13.21 10.91
N ASP A 12 24.36 14.50 11.19
CA ASP A 12 24.76 15.50 10.21
C ASP A 12 26.24 15.27 9.82
N PRO A 13 26.55 15.07 8.53
CA PRO A 13 27.91 14.74 8.09
C PRO A 13 28.91 15.91 8.24
N ASP A 14 28.43 17.16 8.26
CA ASP A 14 29.26 18.36 8.35
C ASP A 14 29.47 18.80 9.80
N THR A 15 28.45 18.62 10.65
CA THR A 15 28.46 19.10 12.04
C THR A 15 28.61 18.00 13.09
N ALA A 16 28.50 16.73 12.71
CA ALA A 16 28.45 15.56 13.59
C ALA A 16 27.34 15.62 14.65
N VAL A 17 26.36 16.51 14.51
CA VAL A 17 25.22 16.62 15.40
C VAL A 17 24.25 15.48 15.11
N GLU A 18 23.88 14.74 16.15
CA GLU A 18 22.89 13.66 16.07
C GLU A 18 21.48 14.18 16.38
N LYS A 19 20.50 13.69 15.61
CA LYS A 19 19.08 13.90 15.87
C LYS A 19 18.35 12.56 15.87
N SER A 20 17.47 12.39 16.85
CA SER A 20 16.69 11.18 17.02
C SER A 20 15.26 11.38 16.55
N PHE A 21 14.78 10.43 15.77
CA PHE A 21 13.41 10.37 15.28
C PHE A 21 12.79 9.04 15.65
N THR A 22 11.49 9.03 15.91
CA THR A 22 10.75 7.82 16.22
C THR A 22 9.75 7.58 15.12
N PHE A 23 9.83 6.40 14.52
CA PHE A 23 8.89 5.92 13.51
C PHE A 23 8.37 4.55 13.93
N ASP A 24 7.24 4.14 13.37
CA ASP A 24 6.74 2.78 13.53
C ASP A 24 7.71 1.78 12.90
N PHE A 25 8.29 2.13 11.74
CA PHE A 25 9.31 1.37 11.03
C PHE A 25 10.34 2.32 10.37
N SER A 26 11.60 1.89 10.28
CA SER A 26 12.68 2.61 9.62
C SER A 26 13.40 1.67 8.65
N TYR A 27 13.41 2.04 7.36
CA TYR A 27 13.91 1.21 6.27
C TYR A 27 15.09 1.89 5.58
N ASP A 28 16.23 1.20 5.49
CA ASP A 28 17.41 1.69 4.77
C ASP A 28 17.39 1.23 3.31
N SER A 29 16.87 2.09 2.42
CA SER A 29 16.90 1.87 0.97
C SER A 29 18.15 2.48 0.28
N PHE A 30 19.06 3.09 1.05
CA PHE A 30 20.26 3.73 0.53
C PHE A 30 21.43 2.76 0.42
N SER A 31 21.57 1.85 1.38
CA SER A 31 22.61 0.81 1.34
C SER A 31 22.56 0.00 0.04
N PRO A 32 23.70 -0.46 -0.53
CA PRO A 32 23.69 -1.17 -1.81
C PRO A 32 22.88 -2.48 -1.78
N PRO A 33 22.34 -2.97 -2.93
CA PRO A 33 21.50 -4.18 -3.04
C PRO A 33 22.11 -5.55 -2.65
N GLY A 34 23.19 -5.60 -1.87
CA GLY A 34 23.75 -6.83 -1.29
C GLY A 34 24.08 -6.70 0.20
N ASP A 35 23.81 -5.54 0.81
CA ASP A 35 23.95 -5.35 2.24
C ASP A 35 22.77 -5.99 2.98
N PRO A 36 22.98 -6.78 4.04
CA PRO A 36 21.90 -7.32 4.88
C PRO A 36 20.96 -6.27 5.48
N LYS A 37 21.37 -4.99 5.53
CA LYS A 37 20.55 -3.86 6.00
C LYS A 37 19.73 -3.20 4.89
N HIS A 38 19.98 -3.51 3.62
CA HIS A 38 19.23 -2.95 2.50
C HIS A 38 17.77 -3.43 2.56
N ALA A 39 16.84 -2.48 2.71
CA ALA A 39 15.42 -2.73 2.67
C ALA A 39 14.92 -2.62 1.21
N SER A 40 14.78 -3.77 0.55
CA SER A 40 14.15 -3.86 -0.77
C SER A 40 12.64 -3.59 -0.69
N GLN A 41 12.02 -3.39 -1.86
CA GLN A 41 10.56 -3.25 -1.94
C GLN A 41 9.82 -4.47 -1.39
N ASP A 42 10.36 -5.67 -1.60
CA ASP A 42 9.79 -6.91 -1.06
C ASP A 42 9.83 -6.93 0.47
N ILE A 43 10.94 -6.48 1.07
CA ILE A 43 11.08 -6.39 2.54
C ILE A 43 10.07 -5.39 3.12
N VAL A 44 9.96 -4.20 2.52
CA VAL A 44 9.02 -3.18 2.99
C VAL A 44 7.58 -3.67 2.83
N TRP A 45 7.26 -4.34 1.71
CA TRP A 45 5.95 -4.91 1.44
C TRP A 45 5.56 -5.99 2.46
N ASP A 46 6.46 -6.95 2.71
CA ASP A 46 6.24 -8.04 3.64
C ASP A 46 6.13 -7.57 5.10
N ASP A 47 6.95 -6.58 5.49
CA ASP A 47 6.93 -6.02 6.85
C ASP A 47 5.67 -5.19 7.11
N LEU A 48 5.19 -4.43 6.12
CA LEU A 48 3.93 -3.68 6.23
C LEU A 48 2.72 -4.61 6.14
N GLY A 49 2.81 -5.68 5.34
CA GLY A 49 1.94 -6.86 5.40
C GLY A 49 0.45 -6.55 5.45
N ILE A 50 0.01 -5.50 4.75
CA ILE A 50 -1.41 -5.15 4.70
C ILE A 50 -2.03 -5.93 3.53
N LYS A 51 -3.16 -6.58 3.77
CA LYS A 51 -3.97 -7.13 2.68
C LYS A 51 -4.40 -5.98 1.78
N VAL A 52 -3.80 -5.88 0.59
CA VAL A 52 -4.18 -4.90 -0.42
C VAL A 52 -5.22 -5.53 -1.34
N GLU A 53 -6.33 -4.83 -1.53
CA GLU A 53 -7.36 -5.17 -2.51
C GLU A 53 -7.44 -4.05 -3.54
N ALA A 54 -7.43 -4.41 -4.83
CA ALA A 54 -7.65 -3.49 -5.93
C ALA A 54 -9.09 -3.63 -6.43
N SER A 55 -9.72 -2.50 -6.76
CA SER A 55 -10.99 -2.44 -7.49
C SER A 55 -10.96 -1.26 -8.45
N MET A 56 -11.64 -1.39 -9.59
CA MET A 56 -11.69 -0.34 -10.60
C MET A 56 -13.09 -0.28 -11.21
N MET A 57 -13.67 0.92 -11.28
CA MET A 57 -14.99 1.15 -11.85
C MET A 57 -15.00 2.41 -12.71
N GLU A 58 -15.89 2.42 -13.69
CA GLU A 58 -16.23 3.58 -14.50
C GLU A 58 -17.64 4.05 -14.14
N ILE A 59 -17.86 5.37 -14.08
CA ILE A 59 -19.19 5.94 -13.95
C ILE A 59 -19.46 6.76 -15.21
N TYR A 60 -20.41 6.31 -16.02
CA TYR A 60 -20.80 6.98 -17.26
C TYR A 60 -22.32 7.03 -17.38
N ASN A 61 -22.87 8.22 -17.64
CA ASN A 61 -24.32 8.46 -17.67
C ASN A 61 -25.04 7.86 -16.45
N GLU A 62 -24.51 8.11 -15.25
CA GLU A 62 -25.05 7.62 -13.97
C GLU A 62 -25.09 6.08 -13.84
N LYS A 63 -24.36 5.34 -14.67
CA LYS A 63 -24.22 3.89 -14.58
C LYS A 63 -22.83 3.54 -14.10
N VAL A 64 -22.76 2.71 -13.06
CA VAL A 64 -21.52 2.18 -12.50
C VAL A 64 -21.16 0.87 -13.20
N LYS A 65 -20.03 0.82 -13.88
CA LYS A 65 -19.53 -0.38 -14.56
C LYS A 65 -18.28 -0.90 -13.85
N ASP A 66 -18.23 -2.21 -13.62
CA ASP A 66 -17.03 -2.87 -13.10
C ASP A 66 -16.01 -3.04 -14.24
N LEU A 67 -14.80 -2.52 -14.07
CA LEU A 67 -13.74 -2.63 -15.08
C LEU A 67 -12.93 -3.93 -14.93
N PHE A 68 -12.99 -4.59 -13.78
CA PHE A 68 -12.36 -5.90 -13.55
C PHE A 68 -13.28 -7.06 -13.91
N ASN A 69 -14.58 -6.83 -13.96
CA ASN A 69 -15.56 -7.80 -14.44
C ASN A 69 -16.45 -7.17 -15.53
N PRO A 70 -16.06 -7.25 -16.81
CA PRO A 70 -16.81 -6.62 -17.91
C PRO A 70 -18.24 -7.11 -18.09
N SER A 71 -18.59 -8.28 -17.54
CA SER A 71 -19.97 -8.82 -17.54
C SER A 71 -20.87 -8.15 -16.50
N SER A 72 -20.27 -7.45 -15.53
CA SER A 72 -20.97 -6.73 -14.47
C SER A 72 -21.18 -5.28 -14.89
N ASP A 73 -22.44 -4.94 -15.18
CA ASP A 73 -22.83 -3.61 -15.63
C ASP A 73 -23.91 -3.02 -14.72
N ASN A 74 -23.90 -1.70 -14.59
CA ASN A 74 -24.87 -0.91 -13.84
C ASN A 74 -25.02 -1.35 -12.36
N LEU A 75 -23.90 -1.47 -11.66
CA LEU A 75 -23.84 -1.77 -10.23
C LEU A 75 -24.67 -0.77 -9.42
N LYS A 76 -25.26 -1.25 -8.32
CA LYS A 76 -26.08 -0.42 -7.44
C LYS A 76 -25.21 0.26 -6.38
N VAL A 77 -25.40 1.57 -6.21
CA VAL A 77 -24.79 2.31 -5.10
C VAL A 77 -25.64 2.12 -3.85
N ARG A 78 -25.00 1.75 -2.74
CA ARG A 78 -25.60 1.58 -1.41
C ARG A 78 -24.78 2.33 -0.37
N ASP A 79 -25.32 2.49 0.84
CA ASP A 79 -24.64 3.14 1.96
C ASP A 79 -24.46 2.15 3.12
N HIS A 80 -23.22 1.99 3.59
CA HIS A 80 -22.90 1.16 4.74
C HIS A 80 -22.78 2.03 6.01
N PRO A 81 -23.43 1.67 7.13
CA PRO A 81 -23.53 2.52 8.33
C PRO A 81 -22.21 3.09 8.89
N SER A 82 -21.09 2.39 8.68
CA SER A 82 -19.76 2.83 9.12
C SER A 82 -18.76 3.12 8.00
N GLN A 83 -19.02 2.66 6.77
CA GLN A 83 -18.07 2.77 5.65
C GLN A 83 -18.52 3.77 4.58
N GLY A 84 -19.78 4.22 4.64
CA GLY A 84 -20.36 5.16 3.69
C GLY A 84 -20.77 4.51 2.37
N PRO A 85 -20.90 5.31 1.29
CA PRO A 85 -21.34 4.85 -0.01
C PRO A 85 -20.39 3.84 -0.66
N TYR A 86 -20.93 2.80 -1.30
CA TYR A 86 -20.17 1.80 -2.04
C TYR A 86 -20.98 1.24 -3.22
N ALA A 87 -20.29 0.70 -4.22
CA ALA A 87 -20.89 -0.06 -5.31
C ALA A 87 -21.07 -1.53 -4.89
N ASP A 88 -22.32 -1.97 -4.78
CA ASP A 88 -22.70 -3.33 -4.42
C ASP A 88 -22.34 -4.29 -5.56
N GLY A 89 -21.53 -5.31 -5.25
CA GLY A 89 -21.04 -6.28 -6.23
C GLY A 89 -19.79 -5.87 -7.01
N LEU A 90 -19.13 -4.74 -6.67
CA LEU A 90 -17.86 -4.36 -7.29
C LEU A 90 -16.76 -5.37 -6.97
N THR A 91 -16.07 -5.86 -8.00
CA THR A 91 -14.97 -6.82 -7.87
C THR A 91 -13.83 -6.23 -7.07
N ARG A 92 -13.29 -7.04 -6.14
CA ARG A 92 -12.10 -6.74 -5.35
C ARG A 92 -11.10 -7.87 -5.51
N SER A 93 -9.96 -7.58 -6.12
CA SER A 93 -8.89 -8.54 -6.33
C SER A 93 -7.81 -8.32 -5.27
N ALA A 94 -7.46 -9.36 -4.53
CA ALA A 94 -6.29 -9.30 -3.66
C ALA A 94 -5.04 -9.17 -4.56
N VAL A 95 -4.17 -8.21 -4.23
CA VAL A 95 -2.94 -7.95 -4.98
C VAL A 95 -1.73 -7.98 -4.07
N SER A 96 -0.63 -8.56 -4.54
CA SER A 96 0.64 -8.67 -3.80
C SER A 96 1.82 -7.98 -4.47
N SER A 97 1.64 -7.47 -5.69
CA SER A 97 2.68 -6.81 -6.46
C SER A 97 2.09 -5.81 -7.44
N TYR A 98 2.95 -4.94 -7.99
CA TYR A 98 2.55 -3.99 -9.04
C TYR A 98 2.13 -4.70 -10.34
N ASP A 99 2.80 -5.80 -10.68
CA ASP A 99 2.53 -6.55 -11.90
C ASP A 99 1.10 -7.13 -11.90
N GLU A 100 0.58 -7.53 -10.74
CA GLU A 100 -0.82 -7.99 -10.59
C GLU A 100 -1.87 -6.90 -10.84
N ILE A 101 -1.50 -5.62 -10.77
CA ILE A 101 -2.40 -4.49 -11.03
C ILE A 101 -2.39 -4.09 -12.52
N THR A 102 -1.26 -4.33 -13.21
CA THR A 102 -1.05 -3.86 -14.59
C THR A 102 -1.25 -4.93 -15.67
N ALA A 103 -1.47 -6.19 -15.26
CA ALA A 103 -1.72 -7.32 -16.14
C ALA A 103 -3.06 -7.26 -16.89
#